data_AF-A0A1V9ZDJ6-F1
#
_entry.id   AF-A0A1V9ZDJ6-F1
#
_cell.length_a   1.000
_cell.length_b   1.000
_cell.length_c   1.000
_cell.angle_alpha   90.00
_cell.angle_beta   90.00
_cell.angle_gamma   90.00
#
_symmetry.space_group_name_H-M   'P 1'
#
loop_
_entity.id
_entity.type
_entity.pdbx_description
1 polymer ?
#
loop_
_entity_poly.entity_id
_entity_poly.type
_entity_poly.pdbx_seq_one_letter_code
_entity_poly.pdbx_strand_id
1 'polypeptide(L)'
;MAFLESSDYVSRFYDLNARGIADTLNDLPSSPPSVVAKRLARVSLQWTSLPSLAKRALLWDSGYVKSTPEAYTQVYTQCVNGTGLSMASIAVTITEFADMVVICNTQSAGNVYARQATGDVKNVPIKCAIDAPLASQSLSVWSQDDLGPYTVPALQVFNYHVNDVQLCAIHSTPWTDGTFGTCPKSNHPSGLIVPCVALNSSSNKWCEPAQSPLMNSWLANIENPQITVPTTTYVLTAAPTDTIVAPLALSHVTTNPTVATVVIVLGAAFGVAAVVVGVCFIVWFQRKLQIILHNTESMAVARPPPLEQEVPVEGVYGELVTPRAE
;
A
#
# COMPACT_ATOMS: atom_id res chain seq x y z
N MET A 1 -2.19 6.95 15.45
CA MET A 1 -2.02 7.34 14.04
C MET A 1 -2.03 6.07 13.23
N ALA A 2 -3.04 5.86 12.38
CA ALA A 2 -3.12 4.65 11.58
C ALA A 2 -2.63 5.01 10.16
N PHE A 3 -1.35 4.75 9.88
CA PHE A 3 -0.71 4.94 8.57
C PHE A 3 -1.11 3.83 7.58
N LEU A 4 -2.27 3.19 7.75
CA LEU A 4 -2.65 1.93 7.09
C LEU A 4 -2.38 1.94 5.58
N GLU A 5 -2.63 3.07 4.91
CA GLU A 5 -2.48 3.19 3.45
C GLU A 5 -1.69 4.43 3.05
N SER A 6 -0.77 4.90 3.90
CA SER A 6 0.05 6.08 3.62
C SER A 6 1.50 5.69 3.35
N SER A 7 2.00 6.06 2.17
CA SER A 7 3.42 5.96 1.82
C SER A 7 4.20 7.25 2.12
N ASP A 8 3.64 8.17 2.91
CA ASP A 8 4.31 9.39 3.37
C ASP A 8 5.29 9.10 4.52
N TYR A 9 6.39 8.41 4.18
CA TYR A 9 7.45 8.14 5.14
C TYR A 9 8.23 9.40 5.54
N VAL A 10 8.14 10.51 4.79
CA VAL A 10 8.74 11.79 5.23
C VAL A 10 8.07 12.26 6.50
N SER A 11 6.73 12.33 6.51
CA SER A 11 5.96 12.67 7.72
C SER A 11 6.26 11.71 8.86
N ARG A 12 6.30 10.40 8.58
CA ARG A 12 6.59 9.40 9.61
C ARG A 12 7.98 9.55 10.23
N PHE A 13 9.03 9.71 9.43
CA PHE A 13 10.39 9.90 9.94
C PHE A 13 10.55 11.23 10.67
N TYR A 14 9.86 12.29 10.21
CA TYR A 14 9.80 13.57 10.91
C TYR A 14 9.15 13.41 12.29
N ASP A 15 8.01 12.73 12.40
CA ASP A 15 7.32 12.47 13.66
C ASP A 15 8.17 11.65 14.64
N LEU A 16 8.86 10.62 14.14
CA LEU A 16 9.80 9.82 14.93
C LEU A 16 10.95 10.71 15.46
N ASN A 17 11.50 11.58 14.63
CA ASN A 17 12.56 12.51 15.01
C ASN A 17 12.07 13.52 16.05
N ALA A 18 10.89 14.10 15.86
CA ALA A 18 10.29 15.05 16.81
C ALA A 18 10.01 14.42 18.18
N ARG A 19 9.77 13.11 18.23
CA ARG A 19 9.61 12.32 19.47
C ARG A 19 10.93 11.86 20.08
N GLY A 20 12.06 12.13 19.45
CA GLY A 20 13.38 11.66 19.91
C GLY A 20 13.57 10.15 19.79
N ILE A 21 12.86 9.49 18.88
CA ILE A 21 13.03 8.05 18.65
C ILE A 21 14.39 7.80 17.98
N ALA A 22 15.18 6.91 18.58
CA ALA A 22 16.47 6.53 18.04
C ALA A 22 16.30 5.65 16.79
N ASP A 23 17.08 5.94 15.76
CA ASP A 23 17.23 5.05 14.61
C ASP A 23 18.20 3.93 14.95
N THR A 24 17.69 2.71 15.08
CA THR A 24 18.47 1.51 15.41
C THR A 24 18.89 0.72 14.18
N LEU A 25 18.45 1.12 12.98
CA LEU A 25 18.75 0.42 11.74
C LEU A 25 20.12 0.87 11.20
N ASN A 26 20.99 -0.08 10.90
CA ASN A 26 22.34 0.18 10.38
C ASN A 26 22.45 -0.18 8.89
N ASP A 27 21.69 0.52 8.06
CA ASP A 27 21.56 0.26 6.62
C ASP A 27 21.58 1.52 5.74
N LEU A 28 21.85 2.69 6.33
CA LEU A 28 22.05 3.92 5.57
C LEU A 28 23.37 3.86 4.79
N PRO A 29 23.43 4.38 3.56
CA PRO A 29 24.66 4.40 2.80
C PRO A 29 25.65 5.42 3.39
N SER A 30 26.94 5.13 3.29
CA SER A 30 28.01 6.01 3.77
C SER A 30 28.06 7.34 3.00
N SER A 31 27.63 7.33 1.74
CA SER A 31 27.50 8.52 0.88
C SER A 31 26.13 8.55 0.20
N PRO A 32 25.58 9.75 -0.07
CA PRO A 32 24.26 9.87 -0.68
C PRO A 32 24.32 9.61 -2.20
N PRO A 33 23.23 9.15 -2.82
CA PRO A 33 23.06 9.21 -4.27
C PRO A 33 23.22 10.63 -4.81
N SER A 34 23.60 10.77 -6.09
CA SER A 34 23.94 12.07 -6.70
C SER A 34 22.79 13.09 -6.66
N VAL A 35 21.55 12.64 -6.83
CA VAL A 35 20.34 13.49 -6.73
C VAL A 35 20.18 14.06 -5.33
N VAL A 36 20.40 13.21 -4.31
CA VAL A 36 20.37 13.61 -2.89
C VAL A 36 21.50 14.58 -2.58
N ALA A 37 22.73 14.31 -3.05
CA ALA A 37 23.88 15.20 -2.88
C ALA A 37 23.61 16.60 -3.46
N LYS A 38 23.06 16.68 -4.69
CA LYS A 38 22.67 17.94 -5.33
C LYS A 38 21.60 18.69 -4.54
N ARG A 39 20.67 17.97 -3.91
CA ARG A 39 19.61 18.59 -3.09
C ARG A 39 20.17 19.20 -1.81
N LEU A 40 21.08 18.50 -1.14
CA LEU A 40 21.76 19.01 0.05
C LEU A 40 22.62 20.24 -0.26
N ALA A 41 23.33 20.23 -1.39
CA ALA A 41 24.15 21.37 -1.81
C ALA A 41 23.33 22.66 -2.00
N ARG A 42 22.05 22.58 -2.40
CA ARG A 42 21.17 23.76 -2.55
C ARG A 42 20.82 24.44 -1.22
N VAL A 43 20.99 23.74 -0.11
CA VAL A 43 20.70 24.22 1.25
C VAL A 43 21.95 24.17 2.14
N SER A 44 23.14 24.14 1.54
CA SER A 44 24.44 24.15 2.24
C SER A 44 24.68 23.01 3.23
N LEU A 45 23.89 21.94 3.18
CA LEU A 45 24.04 20.79 4.06
C LEU A 45 24.97 19.72 3.48
N GLN A 46 25.56 18.92 4.37
CA GLN A 46 26.37 17.75 4.02
C GLN A 46 25.66 16.48 4.47
N TRP A 47 25.82 15.36 3.76
CA TRP A 47 25.18 14.10 4.16
C TRP A 47 25.49 13.73 5.61
N THR A 48 26.74 13.92 6.03
CA THR A 48 27.21 13.61 7.38
C THR A 48 26.60 14.50 8.47
N SER A 49 26.09 15.69 8.15
CA SER A 49 25.45 16.58 9.14
C SER A 49 23.99 16.24 9.41
N LEU A 50 23.36 15.39 8.59
CA LEU A 50 21.96 15.01 8.78
C LEU A 50 21.79 13.97 9.90
N PRO A 51 20.78 14.15 10.78
CA PRO A 51 20.26 13.06 11.61
C PRO A 51 19.87 11.85 10.76
N SER A 52 20.00 10.64 11.32
CA SER A 52 19.74 9.40 10.59
C SER A 52 18.31 9.26 10.07
N LEU A 53 17.30 9.69 10.85
CA LEU A 53 15.91 9.72 10.38
C LEU A 53 15.70 10.72 9.23
N ALA A 54 16.39 11.86 9.24
CA ALA A 54 16.36 12.82 8.14
C ALA A 54 17.03 12.25 6.87
N LYS A 55 18.10 11.45 7.01
CA LYS A 55 18.72 10.71 5.90
C LYS A 55 17.74 9.74 5.25
N ARG A 56 17.02 8.95 6.05
CA ARG A 56 15.99 8.00 5.56
C ARG A 56 14.86 8.73 4.83
N ALA A 57 14.34 9.80 5.45
CA ALA A 57 13.31 10.63 4.85
C ALA A 57 13.76 11.22 3.51
N LEU A 58 14.99 11.72 3.43
CA LEU A 58 15.54 12.32 2.22
C LEU A 58 15.76 11.30 1.10
N LEU A 59 16.23 10.10 1.43
CA LEU A 59 16.33 8.99 0.48
C LEU A 59 14.95 8.65 -0.06
N TRP A 60 13.97 8.41 0.82
CA TRP A 60 12.61 8.11 0.42
C TRP A 60 12.00 9.22 -0.45
N ASP A 61 12.06 10.47 -0.02
CA ASP A 61 11.50 11.63 -0.74
C ASP A 61 12.13 11.82 -2.13
N SER A 62 13.39 11.40 -2.29
CA SER A 62 14.12 11.43 -3.56
C SER A 62 13.95 10.14 -4.38
N GLY A 63 13.10 9.21 -3.92
CA GLY A 63 12.82 7.95 -4.60
C GLY A 63 13.92 6.90 -4.44
N TYR A 64 14.61 6.80 -3.32
CA TYR A 64 15.61 5.75 -3.10
C TYR A 64 15.16 4.77 -2.02
N VAL A 65 15.24 3.48 -2.37
CA VAL A 65 14.98 2.35 -1.47
C VAL A 65 16.13 1.36 -1.52
N LYS A 66 16.30 0.59 -0.45
CA LYS A 66 17.36 -0.40 -0.36
C LYS A 66 17.07 -1.60 -1.27
N SER A 67 17.97 -1.96 -2.18
CA SER A 67 17.83 -3.14 -3.05
C SER A 67 18.65 -4.33 -2.58
N THR A 68 19.81 -4.07 -1.97
CA THR A 68 20.68 -5.09 -1.35
C THR A 68 21.22 -4.54 -0.02
N PRO A 69 21.93 -5.34 0.80
CA PRO A 69 22.57 -4.83 2.01
C PRO A 69 23.45 -3.58 1.81
N GLU A 70 24.01 -3.41 0.61
CA GLU A 70 25.03 -2.41 0.29
C GLU A 70 24.55 -1.38 -0.75
N ALA A 71 23.37 -1.57 -1.35
CA ALA A 71 22.92 -0.77 -2.49
C ALA A 71 21.51 -0.21 -2.32
N TYR A 72 21.32 0.97 -2.89
CA TYR A 72 20.04 1.63 -3.07
C TYR A 72 19.72 1.74 -4.57
N THR A 73 18.44 1.65 -4.90
CA THR A 73 17.94 1.79 -6.27
C THR A 73 16.96 2.94 -6.36
N GLN A 74 16.85 3.52 -7.56
CA GLN A 74 15.90 4.57 -7.88
C GLN A 74 14.51 3.96 -8.12
N VAL A 75 13.55 4.49 -7.39
CA VAL A 75 12.12 4.40 -7.59
C VAL A 75 11.68 5.63 -8.39
N TYR A 76 10.89 5.36 -9.41
CA TYR A 76 10.24 6.35 -10.25
C TYR A 76 8.74 6.30 -10.00
N THR A 77 8.08 7.44 -10.12
CA THR A 77 6.64 7.57 -9.97
C THR A 77 6.02 8.03 -11.28
N GLN A 78 4.69 7.97 -11.37
CA GLN A 78 3.99 8.39 -12.58
C GLN A 78 4.31 9.85 -12.91
N CYS A 79 4.74 10.11 -14.14
CA CYS A 79 5.02 11.44 -14.65
C CYS A 79 3.71 12.25 -14.75
N VAL A 80 3.77 13.50 -14.29
CA VAL A 80 2.81 14.56 -14.56
C VAL A 80 3.61 15.78 -15.00
N ASN A 81 3.43 16.20 -16.26
CA ASN A 81 4.17 17.33 -16.84
C ASN A 81 5.70 17.22 -16.73
N GLY A 82 6.24 16.01 -16.90
CA GLY A 82 7.69 15.75 -16.86
C GLY A 82 8.31 15.65 -15.48
N THR A 83 7.50 15.71 -14.40
CA THR A 83 7.94 15.45 -13.02
C THR A 83 7.14 14.30 -12.44
N GLY A 84 7.76 13.41 -11.65
CA GLY A 84 7.05 12.32 -11.01
C GLY A 84 6.14 12.82 -9.90
N LEU A 85 5.03 12.12 -9.64
CA LEU A 85 4.27 12.32 -8.40
C LEU A 85 5.16 12.08 -7.16
N SER A 86 4.73 12.58 -6.00
CA SER A 86 5.47 12.36 -4.74
C SER A 86 5.50 10.86 -4.38
N MET A 87 6.56 10.42 -3.71
CA MET A 87 6.61 9.09 -3.09
C MET A 87 5.51 8.88 -2.04
N ALA A 88 4.86 9.94 -1.54
CA ALA A 88 3.68 9.84 -0.69
C ALA A 88 2.41 9.34 -1.43
N SER A 89 2.42 9.27 -2.76
CA SER A 89 1.23 8.91 -3.57
C SER A 89 1.26 7.49 -4.14
N ILE A 90 2.28 6.69 -3.82
CA ILE A 90 2.46 5.37 -4.45
C ILE A 90 1.72 4.25 -3.73
N ALA A 91 1.22 4.49 -2.52
CA ALA A 91 0.40 3.52 -1.80
C ALA A 91 -0.80 3.08 -2.64
N VAL A 92 -1.06 1.77 -2.62
CA VAL A 92 -2.25 1.16 -3.19
C VAL A 92 -3.21 0.90 -2.04
N THR A 93 -4.41 1.47 -2.11
CA THR A 93 -5.45 1.26 -1.10
C THR A 93 -6.05 -0.14 -1.22
N ILE A 94 -6.71 -0.63 -0.18
CA ILE A 94 -7.44 -1.89 -0.18
C ILE A 94 -8.52 -1.92 -1.26
N THR A 95 -9.16 -0.78 -1.52
CA THR A 95 -10.17 -0.66 -2.58
C THR A 95 -9.57 -0.75 -3.98
N GLU A 96 -8.33 -0.29 -4.14
CA GLU A 96 -7.58 -0.34 -5.39
C GLU A 96 -6.93 -1.70 -5.64
N PHE A 97 -6.49 -2.40 -4.59
CA PHE A 97 -5.87 -3.71 -4.70
C PHE A 97 -6.85 -4.75 -5.30
N ALA A 98 -8.15 -4.63 -4.99
CA ALA A 98 -9.25 -5.34 -5.65
C ALA A 98 -9.09 -6.87 -5.81
N ASP A 99 -8.23 -7.48 -4.99
CA ASP A 99 -7.96 -8.93 -4.94
C ASP A 99 -8.32 -9.49 -3.54
N MET A 100 -8.16 -10.79 -3.35
CA MET A 100 -8.40 -11.44 -2.06
C MET A 100 -7.39 -10.96 -1.01
N VAL A 101 -7.94 -10.59 0.15
CA VAL A 101 -7.13 -10.15 1.30
C VAL A 101 -7.38 -11.03 2.52
N VAL A 102 -6.33 -11.22 3.33
CA VAL A 102 -6.43 -11.76 4.68
C VAL A 102 -6.50 -10.59 5.66
N ILE A 103 -7.44 -10.66 6.60
CA ILE A 103 -7.60 -9.66 7.65
C ILE A 103 -6.80 -10.10 8.88
N CYS A 104 -5.90 -9.23 9.32
CA CYS A 104 -4.98 -9.47 10.41
C CYS A 104 -5.28 -8.53 11.57
N ASN A 105 -5.15 -9.05 12.79
CA ASN A 105 -5.24 -8.21 13.98
C ASN A 105 -3.98 -7.35 14.09
N THR A 106 -4.15 -6.06 14.31
CA THR A 106 -3.04 -5.16 14.64
C THR A 106 -2.51 -5.45 16.04
N GLN A 107 -1.31 -4.94 16.36
CA GLN A 107 -0.85 -4.93 17.75
C GLN A 107 -1.72 -4.06 18.68
N SER A 108 -2.43 -3.08 18.12
CA SER A 108 -3.28 -2.17 18.89
C SER A 108 -4.67 -2.77 19.06
N ALA A 109 -5.07 -3.05 20.31
CA ALA A 109 -6.34 -3.69 20.61
C ALA A 109 -7.52 -3.07 19.82
N GLY A 110 -8.24 -3.91 19.07
CA GLY A 110 -9.47 -3.53 18.35
C GLY A 110 -9.30 -3.04 16.91
N ASN A 111 -8.08 -2.90 16.38
CA ASN A 111 -7.86 -2.57 14.97
C ASN A 111 -7.40 -3.77 14.15
N VAL A 112 -7.72 -3.74 12.85
CA VAL A 112 -7.30 -4.74 11.87
C VAL A 112 -6.62 -4.07 10.68
N TYR A 113 -5.83 -4.84 9.95
CA TYR A 113 -5.23 -4.44 8.69
C TYR A 113 -5.33 -5.59 7.69
N ALA A 114 -5.25 -5.28 6.40
CA ALA A 114 -5.36 -6.23 5.31
C ALA A 114 -4.00 -6.52 4.68
N ARG A 115 -3.78 -7.79 4.30
CA ARG A 115 -2.65 -8.25 3.47
C ARG A 115 -3.16 -9.06 2.29
N GLN A 116 -2.36 -9.22 1.26
CA GLN A 116 -2.64 -10.14 0.16
C GLN A 116 -2.90 -11.58 0.66
N ALA A 117 -3.97 -12.22 0.18
CA ALA A 117 -4.33 -13.58 0.58
C ALA A 117 -3.66 -14.68 -0.29
N THR A 118 -3.44 -14.42 -1.56
CA THR A 118 -2.99 -15.42 -2.55
C THR A 118 -1.74 -14.99 -3.28
N GLY A 119 -0.96 -15.93 -3.81
CA GLY A 119 0.20 -15.61 -4.66
C GLY A 119 -0.18 -15.12 -6.05
N ASP A 120 -1.44 -15.24 -6.45
CA ASP A 120 -1.90 -14.60 -7.67
C ASP A 120 -2.07 -13.10 -7.42
N VAL A 121 -1.57 -12.29 -8.35
CA VAL A 121 -1.70 -10.83 -8.35
C VAL A 121 -2.37 -10.43 -9.66
N LYS A 122 -3.62 -9.95 -9.61
CA LYS A 122 -4.35 -9.52 -10.80
C LYS A 122 -4.78 -8.07 -10.68
N ASN A 123 -4.57 -7.30 -11.74
CA ASN A 123 -5.12 -5.94 -11.90
C ASN A 123 -4.74 -4.92 -10.81
N VAL A 124 -3.57 -5.08 -10.18
CA VAL A 124 -3.10 -4.11 -9.18
C VAL A 124 -2.67 -2.80 -9.88
N PRO A 125 -3.20 -1.63 -9.47
CA PRO A 125 -2.82 -0.37 -10.06
C PRO A 125 -1.40 0.01 -9.64
N ILE A 126 -0.46 -0.15 -10.57
CA ILE A 126 0.94 0.15 -10.34
C ILE A 126 1.19 1.66 -10.43
N LYS A 127 1.71 2.23 -9.34
CA LYS A 127 1.99 3.68 -9.18
C LYS A 127 3.49 4.02 -9.15
N CYS A 128 4.36 3.01 -9.23
CA CYS A 128 5.82 3.15 -9.19
C CYS A 128 6.53 2.15 -10.10
N ALA A 129 7.76 2.50 -10.50
CA ALA A 129 8.69 1.63 -11.22
C ALA A 129 10.08 1.69 -10.59
N ILE A 130 10.86 0.61 -10.71
CA ILE A 130 12.18 0.49 -10.05
C ILE A 130 13.24 0.02 -11.03
N ASP A 131 14.40 0.67 -10.98
CA ASP A 131 15.55 0.42 -11.86
C ASP A 131 16.68 -0.30 -11.12
N ALA A 132 16.58 -1.63 -10.97
CA ALA A 132 17.68 -2.45 -10.47
C ALA A 132 17.41 -3.96 -10.62
N PRO A 133 18.48 -4.79 -10.60
CA PRO A 133 18.34 -6.16 -10.17
C PRO A 133 17.94 -6.20 -8.69
N LEU A 134 16.86 -6.92 -8.38
CA LEU A 134 16.34 -7.05 -7.02
C LEU A 134 16.47 -8.50 -6.57
N ALA A 135 16.68 -8.71 -5.27
CA ALA A 135 16.65 -10.04 -4.69
C ALA A 135 15.26 -10.66 -4.89
N SER A 136 15.21 -11.85 -5.50
CA SER A 136 13.95 -12.59 -5.68
C SER A 136 13.53 -13.26 -4.39
N GLN A 137 12.32 -13.00 -3.94
CA GLN A 137 11.72 -13.71 -2.79
C GLN A 137 10.21 -13.93 -3.03
N SER A 138 9.68 -15.04 -2.53
CA SER A 138 8.24 -15.34 -2.56
C SER A 138 7.49 -14.62 -1.42
N LEU A 139 7.57 -13.29 -1.39
CA LEU A 139 6.92 -12.45 -0.38
C LEU A 139 5.55 -11.93 -0.86
N SER A 140 4.78 -11.36 0.06
CA SER A 140 3.58 -10.59 -0.31
C SER A 140 3.95 -9.37 -1.16
N VAL A 141 3.13 -8.98 -2.12
CA VAL A 141 3.32 -7.75 -2.92
C VAL A 141 2.45 -6.58 -2.45
N TRP A 142 1.55 -6.83 -1.50
CA TRP A 142 0.67 -5.81 -0.96
C TRP A 142 0.28 -6.08 0.50
N SER A 143 0.22 -5.01 1.28
CA SER A 143 -0.20 -4.98 2.69
C SER A 143 -0.49 -3.55 3.09
N GLN A 144 -1.50 -3.36 3.93
CA GLN A 144 -1.63 -2.17 4.74
C GLN A 144 -0.54 -2.13 5.83
N ASP A 145 -0.24 -0.93 6.33
CA ASP A 145 0.74 -0.70 7.39
C ASP A 145 0.17 -1.05 8.77
N ASP A 146 0.89 -1.85 9.55
CA ASP A 146 0.61 -2.14 10.97
C ASP A 146 1.80 -1.74 11.87
N LEU A 147 2.80 -1.06 11.32
CA LEU A 147 3.96 -0.63 12.10
C LEU A 147 3.52 0.40 13.15
N GLY A 148 3.87 0.13 14.41
CA GLY A 148 3.57 1.02 15.52
C GLY A 148 4.17 2.44 15.37
N PRO A 149 3.67 3.41 16.14
CA PRO A 149 4.07 4.82 16.04
C PRO A 149 5.52 5.09 16.48
N TYR A 150 6.19 4.09 17.08
CA TYR A 150 7.58 4.16 17.54
C TYR A 150 8.53 3.27 16.72
N THR A 151 8.01 2.57 15.71
CA THR A 151 8.82 1.71 14.85
C THR A 151 9.41 2.54 13.71
N VAL A 152 10.74 2.47 13.56
CA VAL A 152 11.46 3.01 12.40
C VAL A 152 11.30 2.04 11.22
N PRO A 153 10.66 2.44 10.11
CA PRO A 153 10.52 1.58 8.94
C PRO A 153 11.85 1.33 8.24
N ALA A 154 12.04 0.11 7.73
CA ALA A 154 13.13 -0.23 6.81
C ALA A 154 12.55 -0.38 5.41
N LEU A 155 12.98 0.47 4.47
CA LEU A 155 12.40 0.54 3.12
C LEU A 155 13.25 -0.29 2.17
N GLN A 156 12.80 -1.50 1.88
CA GLN A 156 13.52 -2.46 1.04
C GLN A 156 12.66 -2.97 -0.10
N VAL A 157 13.26 -3.09 -1.28
CA VAL A 157 12.60 -3.64 -2.46
C VAL A 157 12.97 -5.10 -2.69
N PHE A 158 11.99 -5.90 -3.08
CA PHE A 158 12.16 -7.28 -3.52
C PHE A 158 11.54 -7.52 -4.89
N ASN A 159 12.13 -8.44 -5.64
CA ASN A 159 11.57 -8.95 -6.89
C ASN A 159 10.54 -10.03 -6.57
N TYR A 160 9.41 -9.95 -7.27
CA TYR A 160 8.32 -10.91 -7.20
C TYR A 160 8.09 -11.52 -8.58
N HIS A 161 8.24 -12.84 -8.67
CA HIS A 161 8.04 -13.60 -9.89
C HIS A 161 6.91 -14.59 -9.68
N VAL A 162 5.79 -14.38 -10.36
CA VAL A 162 4.69 -15.34 -10.44
C VAL A 162 4.32 -15.51 -11.90
N ASN A 163 4.49 -16.73 -12.41
CA ASN A 163 4.33 -17.06 -13.82
C ASN A 163 5.17 -16.12 -14.70
N ASP A 164 4.58 -15.54 -15.76
CA ASP A 164 5.24 -14.59 -16.68
C ASP A 164 5.19 -13.12 -16.21
N VAL A 165 4.73 -12.85 -14.98
CA VAL A 165 4.60 -11.50 -14.45
C VAL A 165 5.79 -11.19 -13.53
N GLN A 166 6.62 -10.24 -13.96
CA GLN A 166 7.71 -9.68 -13.16
C GLN A 166 7.23 -8.40 -12.47
N LEU A 167 6.99 -8.49 -11.17
CA LEU A 167 6.68 -7.36 -10.30
C LEU A 167 7.83 -7.13 -9.32
N CYS A 168 7.80 -5.98 -8.66
CA CYS A 168 8.58 -5.73 -7.48
C CYS A 168 7.71 -5.11 -6.40
N ALA A 169 8.13 -5.19 -5.16
CA ALA A 169 7.40 -4.62 -4.05
C ALA A 169 8.37 -3.94 -3.08
N ILE A 170 7.99 -2.76 -2.59
CA ILE A 170 8.69 -2.06 -1.53
C ILE A 170 8.02 -2.45 -0.21
N HIS A 171 8.79 -3.07 0.67
CA HIS A 171 8.38 -3.44 2.02
C HIS A 171 8.94 -2.41 2.99
N SER A 172 8.14 -2.02 3.98
CA SER A 172 8.56 -1.05 4.99
C SER A 172 8.90 -1.66 6.35
N THR A 173 8.74 -2.96 6.51
CA THR A 173 8.98 -3.65 7.78
C THR A 173 10.48 -3.82 8.05
N PRO A 174 10.97 -3.55 9.27
CA PRO A 174 12.36 -3.82 9.65
C PRO A 174 12.65 -5.30 9.94
N TRP A 175 11.63 -6.15 9.96
CA TRP A 175 11.77 -7.58 10.19
C TRP A 175 11.69 -8.36 8.88
N THR A 176 12.04 -9.65 8.91
CA THR A 176 11.77 -10.55 7.79
C THR A 176 10.26 -10.59 7.54
N ASP A 177 9.85 -10.16 6.34
CA ASP A 177 8.43 -10.16 5.98
C ASP A 177 7.91 -11.58 5.74
N GLY A 178 6.61 -11.77 5.95
CA GLY A 178 5.92 -13.02 5.70
C GLY A 178 5.47 -13.15 4.25
N THR A 179 5.26 -14.39 3.83
CA THR A 179 4.58 -14.70 2.56
C THR A 179 3.14 -14.17 2.55
N PHE A 180 2.50 -14.15 1.38
CA PHE A 180 1.07 -13.90 1.26
C PHE A 180 0.23 -14.94 2.06
N GLY A 181 -1.05 -14.65 2.28
CA GLY A 181 -2.02 -15.59 2.87
C GLY A 181 -1.93 -15.79 4.37
N THR A 182 -0.93 -15.19 5.03
CA THR A 182 -0.72 -15.33 6.47
C THR A 182 -0.59 -13.97 7.14
N CYS A 183 -0.95 -13.91 8.42
CA CYS A 183 -0.69 -12.74 9.25
C CYS A 183 0.70 -12.85 9.88
N PRO A 184 1.53 -11.80 9.79
CA PRO A 184 2.78 -11.70 10.55
C PRO A 184 2.59 -11.96 12.05
N LYS A 185 3.67 -12.39 12.71
CA LYS A 185 3.67 -12.62 14.16
C LYS A 185 3.39 -11.31 14.88
N SER A 186 2.66 -11.38 16.00
CA SER A 186 2.29 -10.20 16.77
C SER A 186 3.46 -9.35 17.23
N ASN A 187 4.66 -9.89 17.38
CA ASN A 187 5.86 -9.13 17.74
C ASN A 187 6.63 -8.53 16.55
N HIS A 188 6.32 -8.94 15.31
CA HIS A 188 6.91 -8.44 14.06
C HIS A 188 5.78 -7.95 13.14
N PRO A 189 5.21 -6.76 13.41
CA PRO A 189 4.05 -6.24 12.69
C PRO A 189 4.37 -5.99 11.21
N SER A 190 3.32 -6.03 10.38
CA SER A 190 3.45 -5.79 8.95
C SER A 190 3.78 -4.33 8.65
N GLY A 191 4.60 -4.12 7.63
CA GLY A 191 4.74 -2.82 6.98
C GLY A 191 3.70 -2.62 5.89
N LEU A 192 3.59 -1.38 5.41
CA LEU A 192 3.03 -1.15 4.08
C LEU A 192 3.89 -1.92 3.07
N ILE A 193 3.23 -2.62 2.15
CA ILE A 193 3.90 -3.22 0.99
C ILE A 193 3.32 -2.55 -0.26
N VAL A 194 4.19 -1.88 -1.01
CA VAL A 194 3.82 -1.11 -2.21
C VAL A 194 4.25 -1.87 -3.46
N PRO A 195 3.30 -2.30 -4.32
CA PRO A 195 3.61 -2.95 -5.58
C PRO A 195 4.11 -1.93 -6.62
N CYS A 196 5.23 -2.27 -7.26
CA CYS A 196 5.86 -1.54 -8.35
C CYS A 196 6.12 -2.49 -9.54
N VAL A 197 6.53 -1.93 -10.67
CA VAL A 197 7.04 -2.70 -11.83
C VAL A 197 8.54 -2.53 -12.00
N ALA A 198 9.18 -3.48 -12.66
CA ALA A 198 10.53 -3.25 -13.19
C ALA A 198 10.47 -2.10 -14.22
N LEU A 199 11.41 -1.15 -14.11
CA LEU A 199 11.52 -0.07 -15.08
C LEU A 199 11.96 -0.65 -16.43
N ASN A 200 11.18 -0.38 -17.47
CA ASN A 200 11.60 -0.60 -18.85
C ASN A 200 12.16 0.71 -19.44
N SER A 201 13.31 0.63 -20.09
CA SER A 201 14.07 1.80 -20.58
C SER A 201 13.35 2.63 -21.65
N SER A 202 12.20 2.17 -22.16
CA SER A 202 11.42 2.81 -23.23
C SER A 202 10.18 3.57 -22.75
N SER A 203 9.86 3.57 -21.45
CA SER A 203 8.62 4.20 -20.95
C SER A 203 8.83 5.63 -20.48
N ASN A 204 8.19 6.59 -21.15
CA ASN A 204 8.07 7.98 -20.70
C ASN A 204 7.01 8.18 -19.59
N LYS A 205 6.46 7.09 -19.04
CA LYS A 205 5.46 7.12 -17.97
C LYS A 205 6.08 7.40 -16.60
N TRP A 206 7.37 7.14 -16.42
CA TRP A 206 8.04 7.10 -15.13
C TRP A 206 9.06 8.23 -14.99
N CYS A 207 8.97 9.01 -13.93
CA CYS A 207 9.81 10.17 -13.66
C CYS A 207 10.37 10.10 -12.24
N GLU A 208 11.49 10.79 -12.00
CA GLU A 208 11.98 11.00 -10.63
C GLU A 208 10.89 11.68 -9.78
N PRO A 209 10.69 11.26 -8.52
CA PRO A 209 9.60 11.78 -7.70
C PRO A 209 9.74 13.27 -7.39
N ALA A 210 8.61 13.97 -7.30
CA ALA A 210 8.56 15.32 -6.80
C ALA A 210 8.97 15.39 -5.31
N GLN A 211 9.80 16.38 -5.00
CA GLN A 211 10.25 16.67 -3.64
C GLN A 211 9.10 17.16 -2.77
N SER A 212 8.93 16.62 -1.56
CA SER A 212 7.87 17.06 -0.66
C SER A 212 8.19 18.41 0.00
N PRO A 213 7.16 19.25 0.25
CA PRO A 213 7.30 20.48 1.01
C PRO A 213 7.83 20.27 2.43
N LEU A 214 7.42 19.17 3.08
CA LEU A 214 7.86 18.83 4.44
C LEU A 214 9.36 18.54 4.47
N MET A 215 9.88 17.71 3.56
CA MET A 215 11.32 17.41 3.52
C MET A 215 12.13 18.68 3.21
N ASN A 216 11.66 19.54 2.29
CA ASN A 216 12.32 20.81 2.00
C ASN A 216 12.37 21.74 3.22
N SER A 217 11.27 21.86 3.96
CA SER A 217 11.20 22.68 5.17
C SER A 217 12.05 22.11 6.29
N TRP A 218 12.09 20.78 6.42
CA TRP A 218 12.90 20.10 7.42
C TRP A 218 14.40 20.28 7.15
N LEU A 219 14.85 20.14 5.90
CA LEU A 219 16.25 20.45 5.54
C LEU A 219 16.60 21.90 5.84
N ALA A 220 15.73 22.84 5.50
CA ALA A 220 15.95 24.25 5.80
C ALA A 220 16.02 24.52 7.32
N ASN A 221 15.20 23.83 8.12
CA ASN A 221 15.26 23.89 9.58
C ASN A 221 16.55 23.28 10.18
N ILE A 222 17.06 22.19 9.58
CA ILE A 222 18.34 21.58 10.01
C ILE A 222 19.48 22.57 9.76
N GLU A 223 19.49 23.26 8.62
CA GLU A 223 20.49 24.27 8.29
C GLU A 223 20.34 25.52 9.17
N ASN A 224 19.10 26.00 9.36
CA ASN A 224 18.78 27.14 10.18
C ASN A 224 17.60 26.83 11.11
N PRO A 225 17.87 26.54 12.41
CA PRO A 225 16.84 26.21 13.38
C PRO A 225 15.76 27.28 13.61
N GLN A 226 15.96 28.51 13.12
CA GLN A 226 14.94 29.57 13.16
C GLN A 226 13.81 29.36 12.14
N ILE A 227 14.04 28.54 11.11
CA ILE A 227 13.01 28.21 10.12
C ILE A 227 12.03 27.22 10.73
N THR A 228 10.76 27.59 10.84
CA THR A 228 9.73 26.70 11.36
C THR A 228 9.32 25.67 10.31
N VAL A 229 9.31 24.39 10.68
CA VAL A 229 8.75 23.33 9.83
C VAL A 229 7.23 23.36 9.99
N PRO A 230 6.44 23.35 8.89
CA PRO A 230 4.99 23.29 8.97
C PRO A 230 4.56 22.09 9.81
N THR A 231 3.83 22.34 10.89
CA THR A 231 3.21 21.26 11.65
C THR A 231 2.01 20.77 10.88
N THR A 232 2.08 19.54 10.37
CA THR A 232 0.89 18.84 9.88
C THR A 232 0.00 18.57 11.08
N THR A 233 -1.07 19.34 11.25
CA THR A 233 -2.08 19.09 12.28
C THR A 233 -2.82 17.81 11.94
N TYR A 234 -2.32 16.67 12.41
CA TYR A 234 -3.11 15.45 12.52
C TYR A 234 -3.79 15.45 13.88
N VAL A 235 -5.12 15.32 13.88
CA VAL A 235 -5.90 15.14 15.10
C VAL A 235 -5.47 13.80 15.72
N LEU A 236 -4.64 13.88 16.76
CA LEU A 236 -4.36 12.74 17.62
C LEU A 236 -5.65 12.42 18.36
N THR A 237 -6.34 11.34 17.99
CA THR A 237 -7.29 10.69 18.90
C THR A 237 -6.46 10.29 20.12
N ALA A 238 -6.65 11.02 21.22
CA ALA A 238 -5.88 10.85 22.43
C ALA A 238 -5.91 9.39 22.88
N ALA A 239 -4.76 8.89 23.34
CA ALA A 239 -4.68 7.62 24.03
C ALA A 239 -5.64 7.65 25.24
N PRO A 240 -6.38 6.56 25.52
CA PRO A 240 -7.13 6.47 26.76
C PRO A 240 -6.11 6.47 27.89
N THR A 241 -6.02 7.59 28.60
CA THR A 241 -5.28 7.63 29.86
C THR A 241 -6.19 6.98 30.88
N ASP A 242 -5.80 5.80 31.33
CA ASP A 242 -6.36 5.18 32.53
C ASP A 242 -6.18 6.16 33.69
N THR A 243 -7.24 6.90 34.01
CA THR A 243 -7.38 7.56 35.30
C THR A 243 -8.81 7.34 35.74
N ILE A 244 -9.00 6.30 36.55
CA ILE A 244 -10.21 6.08 37.32
C ILE A 244 -10.33 7.27 38.27
N VAL A 245 -11.15 8.25 37.92
CA VAL A 245 -11.68 9.24 38.85
C VAL A 245 -13.17 8.96 39.00
N ALA A 246 -13.58 8.72 40.25
CA ALA A 246 -14.94 8.41 40.65
C ALA A 246 -15.95 9.50 40.21
N PRO A 247 -17.22 9.14 39.96
CA PRO A 247 -18.22 10.08 39.49
C PRO A 247 -18.71 11.00 40.62
N LEU A 248 -18.52 12.31 40.45
CA LEU A 248 -19.14 13.35 41.28
C LEU A 248 -20.17 14.11 40.45
N ALA A 249 -21.44 13.89 40.84
CA ALA A 249 -22.65 14.69 40.67
C ALA A 249 -22.84 15.55 39.40
N LEU A 250 -23.83 15.15 38.60
CA LEU A 250 -24.47 16.00 37.58
C LEU A 250 -24.93 17.32 38.18
N SER A 251 -24.36 18.43 37.68
CA SER A 251 -24.97 19.74 37.78
C SER A 251 -25.69 20.06 36.47
N HIS A 252 -26.99 20.22 36.64
CA HIS A 252 -28.04 20.62 35.72
C HIS A 252 -27.61 21.70 34.70
N VAL A 253 -27.63 21.36 33.40
CA VAL A 253 -27.64 22.35 32.31
C VAL A 253 -29.10 22.70 32.03
N THR A 254 -29.48 23.92 32.39
CA THR A 254 -30.74 24.55 32.01
C THR A 254 -30.78 24.76 30.51
N THR A 255 -31.70 24.07 29.83
CA THR A 255 -31.99 24.28 28.41
C THR A 255 -33.11 25.30 28.26
N ASN A 256 -32.86 26.34 27.45
CA ASN A 256 -33.87 27.30 27.03
C ASN A 256 -34.79 26.66 25.97
N PRO A 257 -36.13 26.72 26.10
CA PRO A 257 -37.04 25.93 25.27
C PRO A 257 -37.64 26.76 24.12
N THR A 258 -36.99 26.84 22.95
CA THR A 258 -37.66 27.43 21.77
C THR A 258 -37.27 26.90 20.39
N VAL A 259 -36.41 25.88 20.23
CA VAL A 259 -36.00 25.42 18.88
C VAL A 259 -36.18 23.90 18.63
N ALA A 260 -36.80 23.16 19.55
CA ALA A 260 -36.87 21.70 19.47
C ALA A 260 -38.08 21.12 18.70
N THR A 261 -38.86 21.93 17.97
CA THR A 261 -40.10 21.43 17.31
C THR A 261 -40.05 21.39 15.77
N VAL A 262 -38.95 21.81 15.14
CA VAL A 262 -38.87 21.86 13.66
C VAL A 262 -38.09 20.67 13.05
N VAL A 263 -37.32 19.91 13.83
CA VAL A 263 -36.40 18.88 13.28
C VAL A 263 -37.03 17.48 13.17
N ILE A 264 -38.18 17.21 13.80
CA ILE A 264 -38.75 15.84 13.84
C ILE A 264 -39.65 15.52 12.63
N VAL A 265 -40.08 16.52 11.84
CA VAL A 265 -40.97 16.27 10.69
C VAL A 265 -40.20 15.99 9.38
N LEU A 266 -38.92 16.34 9.28
CA LEU A 266 -38.13 16.13 8.06
C LEU A 266 -37.46 14.75 7.98
N GLY A 267 -37.30 14.03 9.09
CA GLY A 267 -36.64 12.70 9.11
C GLY A 267 -37.49 11.55 8.56
N ALA A 268 -38.83 11.66 8.60
CA ALA A 268 -39.72 10.59 8.17
C ALA A 268 -39.93 10.53 6.65
N ALA A 269 -39.81 11.65 5.93
CA ALA A 269 -40.01 11.71 4.49
C ALA A 269 -38.85 11.06 3.70
N PHE A 270 -37.61 11.20 4.17
CA PHE A 270 -36.43 10.60 3.51
C PHE A 270 -36.36 9.09 3.67
N GLY A 271 -36.83 8.54 4.79
CA GLY A 271 -36.85 7.09 5.02
C GLY A 271 -37.74 6.34 4.02
N VAL A 272 -38.93 6.88 3.71
CA VAL A 272 -39.87 6.25 2.79
C VAL A 272 -39.36 6.30 1.34
N ALA A 273 -38.75 7.41 0.92
CA ALA A 273 -38.18 7.54 -0.42
C ALA A 273 -37.04 6.53 -0.66
N ALA A 274 -36.16 6.33 0.33
CA ALA A 274 -35.07 5.36 0.23
C ALA A 274 -35.58 3.92 0.08
N VAL A 275 -36.64 3.55 0.82
CA VAL A 275 -37.26 2.22 0.71
C VAL A 275 -37.91 2.02 -0.64
N VAL A 276 -38.63 3.02 -1.17
CA VAL A 276 -39.25 2.92 -2.51
C VAL A 276 -38.19 2.78 -3.61
N VAL A 277 -37.11 3.56 -3.56
CA VAL A 277 -35.99 3.45 -4.51
C VAL A 277 -35.31 2.08 -4.41
N GLY A 278 -35.10 1.56 -3.19
CA GLY A 278 -34.55 0.23 -2.97
C GLY A 278 -35.42 -0.88 -3.57
N VAL A 279 -36.74 -0.83 -3.36
CA VAL A 279 -37.68 -1.81 -3.93
C VAL A 279 -37.72 -1.71 -5.45
N CYS A 280 -37.75 -0.49 -6.02
CA CYS A 280 -37.70 -0.30 -7.47
C CYS A 280 -36.41 -0.84 -8.09
N PHE A 281 -35.27 -0.66 -7.42
CA PHE A 281 -33.98 -1.19 -7.87
C PHE A 281 -33.97 -2.72 -7.86
N ILE A 282 -34.49 -3.36 -6.80
CA ILE A 282 -34.59 -4.82 -6.71
C ILE A 282 -35.47 -5.39 -7.83
N VAL A 283 -36.64 -4.79 -8.08
CA VAL A 283 -37.55 -5.24 -9.15
C VAL A 283 -36.93 -5.07 -10.53
N TRP A 284 -36.24 -3.95 -10.77
CA TRP A 284 -35.52 -3.72 -12.03
C TRP A 284 -34.39 -4.72 -12.22
N PHE A 285 -33.60 -4.99 -11.18
CA PHE A 285 -32.49 -5.93 -11.22
C PHE A 285 -32.98 -7.36 -11.49
N GLN A 286 -34.05 -7.78 -10.83
CA GLN A 286 -34.67 -9.09 -11.06
C GLN A 286 -35.16 -9.24 -12.51
N ARG A 287 -35.81 -8.21 -13.09
CA ARG A 287 -36.22 -8.24 -14.49
C ARG A 287 -35.04 -8.36 -15.45
N LYS A 288 -33.96 -7.64 -15.19
CA LYS A 288 -32.76 -7.69 -16.04
C LYS A 288 -32.07 -9.06 -15.97
N LEU A 289 -32.05 -9.68 -14.80
CA LEU A 289 -31.48 -11.02 -14.62
C LEU A 289 -32.25 -12.08 -15.42
N GLN A 290 -33.57 -12.01 -15.46
CA GLN A 290 -34.41 -12.92 -16.24
C GLN A 290 -34.16 -12.80 -17.74
N ILE A 291 -33.95 -11.58 -18.26
CA ILE A 291 -33.61 -11.35 -19.68
C ILE A 291 -32.26 -11.98 -20.02
N ILE A 292 -31.26 -11.85 -19.13
CA ILE A 292 -29.93 -12.43 -19.37
C ILE A 292 -30.01 -13.95 -19.42
N LEU A 293 -30.73 -14.58 -18.48
CA LEU A 293 -30.90 -16.04 -18.43
C LEU A 293 -31.54 -16.60 -19.70
N HIS A 294 -32.61 -15.96 -20.19
CA HIS A 294 -33.28 -16.38 -21.42
C HIS A 294 -32.38 -16.24 -22.66
N ASN A 295 -31.57 -15.18 -22.73
CA ASN A 295 -30.61 -15.00 -23.82
C ASN A 295 -29.52 -16.10 -23.79
N THR A 296 -29.05 -16.51 -22.61
CA THR A 296 -28.08 -17.61 -22.48
C THR A 296 -28.64 -18.97 -22.91
N GLU A 297 -29.91 -19.26 -22.61
CA GLU A 297 -30.55 -20.51 -23.07
C GLU A 297 -30.71 -20.56 -24.59
N SER A 298 -31.02 -19.42 -25.22
CA SER A 298 -31.15 -19.34 -26.69
C SER A 298 -29.82 -19.59 -27.43
N MET A 299 -28.68 -19.29 -26.81
CA MET A 299 -27.36 -19.52 -27.38
C MET A 299 -26.87 -20.97 -27.23
N ALA A 300 -27.37 -21.72 -26.24
CA ALA A 300 -26.97 -23.11 -26.01
C ALA A 300 -27.61 -24.09 -27.02
N VAL A 301 -28.76 -23.76 -27.60
CA VAL A 301 -29.51 -24.64 -28.53
C VAL A 301 -28.97 -24.60 -29.97
N ALA A 302 -28.14 -23.61 -30.33
CA ALA A 302 -27.71 -23.38 -31.72
C ALA A 302 -26.45 -24.15 -32.16
N ARG A 303 -25.87 -25.03 -31.34
CA ARG A 303 -24.65 -25.77 -31.71
C ARG A 303 -24.96 -27.24 -32.04
N PRO A 304 -25.08 -27.62 -33.33
CA PRO A 304 -25.14 -29.02 -33.70
C PRO A 304 -23.82 -29.72 -33.33
N PRO A 305 -23.86 -31.01 -32.96
CA PRO A 305 -22.66 -31.76 -32.59
C PRO A 305 -21.70 -31.88 -33.78
N PRO A 306 -20.37 -31.89 -33.54
CA PRO A 306 -19.40 -32.10 -34.60
C PRO A 306 -19.54 -33.52 -35.15
N LEU A 307 -19.56 -33.63 -36.47
CA LEU A 307 -19.50 -34.91 -37.17
C LEU A 307 -18.18 -35.62 -36.84
N GLU A 308 -18.33 -36.86 -36.41
CA GLU A 308 -17.29 -37.83 -36.10
C GLU A 308 -16.48 -38.15 -37.37
N GLN A 309 -15.20 -37.82 -37.38
CA GLN A 309 -14.29 -38.08 -38.48
C GLN A 309 -13.41 -39.27 -38.10
N GLU A 310 -13.72 -40.44 -38.69
CA GLU A 310 -12.93 -41.66 -38.56
C GLU A 310 -11.50 -41.44 -39.07
N VAL A 311 -10.52 -41.72 -38.21
CA VAL A 311 -9.10 -41.76 -38.56
C VAL A 311 -8.68 -43.22 -38.74
N PRO A 312 -8.05 -43.61 -39.88
CA PRO A 312 -7.60 -44.98 -40.08
C PRO A 312 -6.37 -45.27 -39.21
N VAL A 313 -6.40 -46.42 -38.54
CA VAL A 313 -5.30 -46.98 -37.77
C VAL A 313 -4.28 -47.61 -38.73
N GLU A 314 -3.11 -46.98 -38.88
CA GLU A 314 -1.96 -47.58 -39.56
C GLU A 314 -0.96 -48.06 -38.50
N GLY A 315 -0.69 -49.37 -38.51
CA GLY A 315 0.11 -50.06 -37.52
C GLY A 315 1.61 -49.84 -37.69
N VAL A 316 2.30 -49.72 -36.55
CA VAL A 316 3.76 -49.87 -36.47
C VAL A 316 4.07 -50.79 -35.29
N TYR A 317 4.48 -52.01 -35.60
CA TYR A 317 5.09 -52.93 -34.64
C TYR A 317 6.50 -52.40 -34.30
N GLY A 318 6.70 -52.01 -33.05
CA GLY A 318 8.00 -51.68 -32.47
C GLY A 318 8.56 -52.86 -31.66
N GLU A 319 9.83 -53.16 -31.90
CA GLU A 319 10.64 -54.26 -31.39
C GLU A 319 10.70 -54.38 -29.85
N LEU A 320 10.66 -55.62 -29.36
CA LEU A 320 10.92 -56.01 -27.97
C LEU A 320 12.41 -55.89 -27.64
N VAL A 321 12.76 -55.01 -26.70
CA VAL A 321 14.09 -54.98 -26.06
C VAL A 321 13.98 -55.65 -24.68
N THR A 322 14.68 -56.76 -24.51
CA THR A 322 14.88 -57.46 -23.23
C THR A 322 15.90 -56.73 -22.34
N PRO A 323 15.69 -56.65 -21.01
CA PRO A 323 16.66 -56.08 -20.10
C PRO A 323 17.77 -57.09 -19.72
N ARG A 324 19.02 -56.61 -19.69
CA ARG A 324 20.18 -57.34 -19.15
C ARG A 324 20.41 -56.90 -17.71
N ALA A 325 20.46 -57.87 -16.81
CA ALA A 325 20.78 -57.67 -15.40
C ALA A 325 22.30 -57.68 -15.17
N GLU A 326 22.77 -56.72 -14.37
CA GLU A 326 23.90 -56.83 -13.44
C GLU A 326 23.48 -56.19 -12.11
#